data_AF-A0A1H7Y169-F1
#
_entry.id   AF-A0A1H7Y169-F1
#
_cell.length_a   1.000
_cell.length_b   1.000
_cell.length_c   1.000
_cell.angle_alpha   90.00
_cell.angle_beta   90.00
_cell.angle_gamma   90.00
#
_symmetry.space_group_name_H-M   'P 1'
#
loop_
_entity.id
_entity.type
_entity.pdbx_description
1 polymer ?
#
loop_
_entity_poly.entity_id
_entity_poly.type
_entity_poly.pdbx_seq_one_letter_code
_entity_poly.pdbx_strand_id
1 'polypeptide(L)'
;MNTARPSPAPEPLPSGPSVPPELPSAGPARHRWAAGVAVAVLVLGVVGLDAGFRRSRLAKALAAESLYIHKGRTFDASPGADIGMTGDSRILHGFFPAVAADLLEEERGERLRVYNAGLSGAPPMAQLAWVRRFLSHPERRAKLVVMGISPYMFSSRIAWHPSRESLTTLWRLQDLVAAVRAGAGFEELSTITVSNLFEAVRLRPQVVQGVFHGRMPGSAADPGEDGYVRIASVDPYTQAARAQHRGMGYRTEMWKPEAHFGNEQMGYFEEALRELREEGIPTLIINTPSASQVEVAYGPNSLYDEHLAWVKAKAEQYGAKFADLKRVPGLQDADFVDGDHLSVAGAVKFTEYLTREHLLPMLGGPGAASAGCRPLFSFDTPGLPGWTLQGEAMADAVQTGPVPGQQPITGQRGSGFFNTFTAQGDTPVGEALSPPFLMEGSRLRLRVGGGGAGREVGVALLVEGREVARGHGQDAEHLGQVAWDVAGLRGQTAHLRIWDAASGGWGHILVDDVRICP
;
A
#
# COMPACT_ATOMS: atom_id res chain seq x y z
N MET A 1 -8.62 32.60 109.07
CA MET A 1 -8.27 32.09 107.73
C MET A 1 -8.90 32.99 106.69
N ASN A 2 -8.06 33.58 105.83
CA ASN A 2 -8.29 34.28 104.57
C ASN A 2 -9.47 35.25 104.38
N THR A 3 -9.08 36.53 104.39
CA THR A 3 -9.67 37.67 103.69
C THR A 3 -9.55 37.56 102.16
N ALA A 4 -10.55 37.97 101.37
CA ALA A 4 -10.39 38.78 100.15
C ALA A 4 -11.74 39.19 99.50
N ARG A 5 -11.70 40.37 98.86
CA ARG A 5 -12.77 41.30 98.43
C ARG A 5 -13.75 40.82 97.33
N PRO A 6 -14.92 41.48 97.18
CA PRO A 6 -15.81 41.29 96.04
C PRO A 6 -15.34 42.03 94.77
N SER A 7 -15.56 41.42 93.61
CA SER A 7 -15.21 41.93 92.27
C SER A 7 -16.14 43.07 91.81
N PRO A 8 -15.63 44.09 91.09
CA PRO A 8 -16.44 45.16 90.53
C PRO A 8 -17.21 44.73 89.26
N ALA A 9 -18.35 45.38 89.02
CA ALA A 9 -19.20 45.18 87.85
C ALA A 9 -18.49 45.57 86.54
N PRO A 10 -18.77 44.91 85.40
CA PRO A 10 -18.11 45.20 84.14
C PRO A 10 -18.61 46.49 83.49
N GLU A 11 -17.67 47.33 83.05
CA GLU A 11 -17.91 48.48 82.17
C GLU A 11 -18.42 48.04 80.78
N PRO A 12 -19.30 48.82 80.13
CA PRO A 12 -19.72 48.54 78.76
C PRO A 12 -18.58 48.78 77.76
N LEU A 13 -18.39 47.80 76.85
CA LEU A 13 -17.37 47.82 75.80
C LEU A 13 -17.60 48.98 74.80
N PRO A 14 -16.52 49.60 74.27
CA PRO A 14 -16.61 50.67 73.28
C PRO A 14 -17.16 50.17 71.94
N SER A 15 -18.00 50.99 71.29
CA SER A 15 -18.55 50.75 69.96
C SER A 15 -17.43 50.51 68.94
N GLY A 16 -17.43 49.32 68.32
CA GLY A 16 -16.50 48.96 67.25
C GLY A 16 -16.65 49.82 66.00
N PRO A 17 -15.64 49.85 65.12
CA PRO A 17 -15.61 50.73 63.96
C PRO A 17 -16.71 50.35 62.95
N SER A 18 -17.31 51.38 62.35
CA SER A 18 -18.31 51.29 61.28
C SER A 18 -17.82 50.43 60.11
N VAL A 19 -18.60 49.42 59.73
CA VAL A 19 -18.39 48.60 58.52
C VAL A 19 -18.41 49.52 57.29
N PRO A 20 -17.39 49.50 56.40
CA PRO A 20 -17.43 50.27 55.17
C PRO A 20 -18.52 49.71 54.23
N PRO A 21 -19.14 50.55 53.38
CA PRO A 21 -20.19 50.09 52.48
C PRO A 21 -19.68 48.97 51.57
N GLU A 22 -20.45 47.89 51.43
CA GLU A 22 -20.19 46.83 50.46
C GLU A 22 -20.00 47.47 49.07
N LEU A 23 -18.84 47.24 48.46
CA LEU A 23 -18.64 47.53 47.05
C LEU A 23 -19.73 46.81 46.25
N PRO A 24 -20.39 47.46 45.28
CA PRO A 24 -21.45 46.84 44.51
C PRO A 24 -20.89 45.58 43.85
N SER A 25 -21.39 44.41 44.27
CA SER A 25 -21.04 43.15 43.63
C SER A 25 -21.43 43.25 42.17
N ALA A 26 -20.44 43.09 41.28
CA ALA A 26 -20.71 43.07 39.85
C ALA A 26 -21.72 41.95 39.59
N GLY A 27 -22.94 42.31 39.20
CA GLY A 27 -24.02 41.33 39.08
C GLY A 27 -23.62 40.13 38.21
N PRO A 28 -24.22 38.95 38.41
CA PRO A 28 -23.83 37.69 37.76
C PRO A 28 -23.75 37.78 36.22
N ALA A 29 -24.46 38.71 35.59
CA ALA A 29 -24.37 39.01 34.16
C ALA A 29 -23.02 39.61 33.73
N ARG A 30 -22.42 40.51 34.53
CA ARG A 30 -21.10 41.10 34.25
C ARG A 30 -19.98 40.07 34.39
N HIS A 31 -20.09 39.17 35.36
CA HIS A 31 -19.15 38.05 35.51
C HIS A 31 -19.28 37.03 34.37
N ARG A 32 -20.49 36.71 33.92
CA ARG A 32 -20.73 35.84 32.75
C ARG A 32 -20.23 36.47 31.45
N TRP A 33 -20.40 37.78 31.28
CA TRP A 33 -19.87 38.51 30.12
C TRP A 33 -18.33 38.57 30.13
N ALA A 34 -17.71 38.92 31.27
CA ALA A 34 -16.26 38.94 31.41
C ALA A 34 -15.64 37.54 31.20
N ALA A 35 -16.28 36.49 31.73
CA ALA A 35 -15.87 35.11 31.48
C ALA A 35 -16.02 34.75 29.98
N GLY A 36 -17.12 35.15 29.33
CA GLY A 36 -17.31 34.97 27.90
C GLY A 36 -16.25 35.67 27.06
N VAL A 37 -15.87 36.90 27.41
CA VAL A 37 -14.78 37.65 26.75
C VAL A 37 -13.44 36.96 26.97
N ALA A 38 -13.13 36.51 28.19
CA ALA A 38 -11.89 35.80 28.48
C ALA A 38 -11.77 34.48 27.69
N VAL A 39 -12.85 33.70 27.62
CA VAL A 39 -12.91 32.48 26.79
C VAL A 39 -12.73 32.82 25.32
N ALA A 40 -13.38 33.87 24.81
CA ALA A 40 -13.24 34.29 23.42
C ALA A 40 -11.79 34.71 23.08
N VAL A 41 -11.12 35.47 23.98
CA VAL A 41 -9.71 35.86 23.80
C VAL A 41 -8.79 34.64 23.80
N LEU A 42 -9.01 33.67 24.72
CA LEU A 42 -8.24 32.43 24.74
C LEU A 42 -8.43 31.62 23.46
N VAL A 43 -9.68 31.46 23.00
CA VAL A 43 -9.99 30.75 21.74
C VAL A 43 -9.32 31.45 20.55
N LEU A 44 -9.43 32.78 20.44
CA LEU A 44 -8.78 33.55 19.38
C LEU A 44 -7.25 33.42 19.43
N GLY A 45 -6.68 33.42 20.64
CA GLY A 45 -5.24 33.20 20.85
C GLY A 45 -4.79 31.83 20.36
N VAL A 46 -5.51 30.76 20.72
CA VAL A 46 -5.21 29.38 20.28
C VAL A 46 -5.34 29.25 18.76
N VAL A 47 -6.41 29.80 18.17
CA VAL A 47 -6.63 29.81 16.72
C VAL A 47 -5.52 30.59 16.00
N GLY A 48 -5.13 31.75 16.53
CA GLY A 48 -4.02 32.55 15.99
C GLY A 48 -2.68 31.82 16.02
N LEU A 49 -2.37 31.14 17.13
CA LEU A 49 -1.17 30.33 17.28
C LEU A 49 -1.16 29.13 16.31
N ASP A 50 -2.27 28.40 16.16
CA ASP A 50 -2.35 27.29 15.20
C ASP A 50 -2.21 27.78 13.75
N ALA A 51 -2.84 28.91 13.41
CA ALA A 51 -2.70 29.51 12.08
C ALA A 51 -1.24 29.90 11.78
N GLY A 52 -0.52 30.42 12.77
CA GLY A 52 0.92 30.68 12.69
C GLY A 52 1.72 29.39 12.52
N PHE A 53 1.45 28.38 13.34
CA PHE A 53 2.11 27.08 13.29
C PHE A 53 1.91 26.38 11.94
N ARG A 54 0.69 26.31 11.43
CA ARG A 54 0.33 25.71 10.14
C ARG A 54 1.13 26.27 8.97
N ARG A 55 1.47 27.57 9.02
CA ARG A 55 2.26 28.25 7.97
C ARG A 55 3.77 28.08 8.16
N SER A 56 4.22 27.59 9.31
CA SER A 56 5.63 27.44 9.66
C SER A 56 6.33 26.36 8.81
N ARG A 57 7.65 26.50 8.66
CA ARG A 57 8.49 25.46 8.04
C ARG A 57 8.48 24.16 8.85
N LEU A 58 8.38 24.27 10.18
CA LEU A 58 8.33 23.12 11.09
C LEU A 58 7.08 22.27 10.83
N ALA A 59 5.89 22.86 10.80
CA ALA A 59 4.66 22.11 10.53
C ALA A 59 4.69 21.42 9.16
N LYS A 60 5.22 22.08 8.13
CA LYS A 60 5.41 21.48 6.80
C LYS A 60 6.37 20.28 6.84
N ALA A 61 7.48 20.38 7.57
CA ALA A 61 8.44 19.28 7.72
C ALA A 61 7.83 18.07 8.46
N LEU A 62 7.19 18.32 9.62
CA LEU A 62 6.52 17.28 10.40
C LEU A 62 5.40 16.59 9.61
N ALA A 63 4.64 17.36 8.82
CA ALA A 63 3.60 16.80 7.97
C ALA A 63 4.15 15.99 6.80
N ALA A 64 5.33 16.34 6.29
CA ALA A 64 5.98 15.63 5.19
C ALA A 64 6.56 14.28 5.65
N GLU A 65 6.95 14.12 6.91
CA GLU A 65 7.42 12.84 7.46
C GLU A 65 6.31 11.81 7.66
N SER A 66 5.06 12.24 7.89
CA SER A 66 3.95 11.31 8.09
C SER A 66 3.48 10.79 6.75
N LEU A 67 3.76 9.52 6.48
CA LEU A 67 3.24 8.83 5.30
C LEU A 67 1.69 8.85 5.28
N TYR A 68 1.04 8.76 6.44
CA TYR A 68 -0.42 8.85 6.54
C TYR A 68 -0.96 10.18 5.98
N ILE A 69 -0.33 11.31 6.35
CA ILE A 69 -0.70 12.63 5.84
C ILE A 69 -0.33 12.77 4.37
N HIS A 70 0.91 12.43 4.02
CA HIS A 70 1.44 12.68 2.69
C HIS A 70 0.68 11.87 1.64
N LYS A 71 0.42 10.59 1.92
CA LYS A 71 -0.32 9.69 1.02
C LYS A 71 -1.76 10.16 0.80
N GLY A 72 -2.46 10.57 1.88
CA GLY A 72 -3.80 11.14 1.77
C GLY A 72 -3.83 12.41 0.91
N ARG A 73 -2.90 13.35 1.13
CA ARG A 73 -2.80 14.60 0.35
C ARG A 73 -2.47 14.34 -1.13
N THR A 74 -1.55 13.41 -1.41
CA THR A 74 -1.17 13.06 -2.78
C THR A 74 -2.32 12.39 -3.52
N PHE A 75 -3.10 11.53 -2.85
CA PHE A 75 -4.30 10.95 -3.43
C PHE A 75 -5.38 12.00 -3.70
N ASP A 76 -5.69 12.86 -2.73
CA ASP A 76 -6.70 13.90 -2.85
C ASP A 76 -6.35 14.95 -3.95
N ALA A 77 -5.06 15.09 -4.28
CA ALA A 77 -4.56 15.94 -5.36
C ALA A 77 -4.43 15.20 -6.72
N SER A 78 -4.69 13.90 -6.73
CA SER A 78 -4.67 13.08 -7.94
C SER A 78 -6.05 13.03 -8.59
N PRO A 79 -6.18 12.53 -9.83
CA PRO A 79 -7.49 12.25 -10.43
C PRO A 79 -8.32 11.16 -9.74
N GLY A 80 -7.85 10.53 -8.66
CA GLY A 80 -8.51 9.39 -7.99
C GLY A 80 -8.11 8.04 -8.59
N ALA A 81 -8.92 7.00 -8.35
CA ALA A 81 -8.63 5.63 -8.78
C ALA A 81 -9.90 4.88 -9.23
N ASP A 82 -9.77 4.03 -10.25
CA ASP A 82 -10.78 3.04 -10.64
C ASP A 82 -10.74 1.83 -9.70
N ILE A 83 -9.54 1.45 -9.22
CA ILE A 83 -9.34 0.35 -8.29
C ILE A 83 -8.56 0.86 -7.08
N GLY A 84 -9.19 0.81 -5.91
CA GLY A 84 -8.56 1.19 -4.65
C GLY A 84 -8.22 -0.03 -3.80
N MET A 85 -6.99 -0.11 -3.28
CA MET A 85 -6.56 -1.21 -2.41
C MET A 85 -6.18 -0.72 -1.02
N THR A 86 -6.91 -1.12 0.01
CA THR A 86 -6.65 -0.76 1.42
C THR A 86 -5.99 -1.91 2.17
N GLY A 87 -5.26 -1.61 3.24
CA GLY A 87 -4.65 -2.61 4.11
C GLY A 87 -3.51 -2.02 4.93
N ASP A 88 -2.69 -2.88 5.52
CA ASP A 88 -1.55 -2.48 6.33
C ASP A 88 -0.24 -2.45 5.52
N SER A 89 0.91 -2.65 6.20
CA SER A 89 2.23 -2.72 5.56
C SER A 89 2.33 -3.85 4.52
N ARG A 90 1.56 -4.93 4.68
CA ARG A 90 1.55 -6.06 3.73
C ARG A 90 0.99 -5.65 2.38
N ILE A 91 0.05 -4.70 2.37
CA ILE A 91 -0.46 -4.09 1.15
C ILE A 91 0.48 -3.00 0.65
N LEU A 92 0.94 -2.11 1.54
CA LEU A 92 1.86 -1.01 1.21
C LEU A 92 3.06 -1.49 0.38
N HIS A 93 3.60 -2.65 0.73
CA HIS A 93 4.79 -3.24 0.12
C HIS A 93 4.50 -4.45 -0.78
N GLY A 94 3.27 -4.99 -0.74
CA GLY A 94 2.92 -6.20 -1.49
C GLY A 94 2.19 -5.95 -2.80
N PHE A 95 1.39 -4.89 -2.90
CA PHE A 95 0.59 -4.65 -4.10
C PHE A 95 1.16 -3.52 -4.94
N PHE A 96 1.50 -3.80 -6.20
CA PHE A 96 2.19 -2.88 -7.08
C PHE A 96 1.26 -2.36 -8.19
N PRO A 97 0.65 -1.16 -8.05
CA PRO A 97 -0.38 -0.66 -8.95
C PRO A 97 0.00 -0.62 -10.42
N ALA A 98 1.25 -0.28 -10.75
CA ALA A 98 1.72 -0.24 -12.13
C ALA A 98 1.59 -1.61 -12.82
N VAL A 99 2.01 -2.69 -12.13
CA VAL A 99 1.88 -4.07 -12.62
C VAL A 99 0.41 -4.43 -12.86
N ALA A 100 -0.48 -4.08 -11.92
CA ALA A 100 -1.92 -4.32 -12.08
C ALA A 100 -2.50 -3.50 -13.25
N ALA A 101 -2.15 -2.22 -13.37
CA ALA A 101 -2.66 -1.33 -14.41
C ALA A 101 -2.21 -1.77 -15.81
N ASP A 102 -0.94 -2.15 -15.96
CA ASP A 102 -0.37 -2.62 -17.23
C ASP A 102 -1.01 -3.96 -17.64
N LEU A 103 -1.16 -4.89 -16.68
CA LEU A 103 -1.83 -6.16 -16.93
C LEU A 103 -3.32 -5.99 -17.27
N LEU A 104 -4.02 -5.07 -16.60
CA LEU A 104 -5.41 -4.74 -16.92
C LEU A 104 -5.53 -4.09 -18.30
N GLU A 105 -4.63 -3.19 -18.67
CA GLU A 105 -4.58 -2.61 -20.00
C GLU A 105 -4.29 -3.68 -21.07
N GLU A 106 -3.39 -4.61 -20.77
CA GLU A 106 -3.05 -5.72 -21.64
C GLU A 106 -4.27 -6.62 -21.88
N GLU A 107 -4.90 -7.07 -20.80
CA GLU A 107 -5.96 -8.09 -20.85
C GLU A 107 -7.33 -7.47 -21.14
N ARG A 108 -7.56 -6.18 -20.91
CA ARG A 108 -8.86 -5.51 -21.17
C ARG A 108 -8.85 -4.53 -22.32
N GLY A 109 -7.68 -4.05 -22.73
CA GLY A 109 -7.58 -2.90 -23.64
C GLY A 109 -8.00 -1.57 -23.00
N GLU A 110 -8.18 -1.53 -21.68
CA GLU A 110 -8.56 -0.35 -20.92
C GLU A 110 -7.54 -0.11 -19.80
N ARG A 111 -6.86 1.04 -19.81
CA ARG A 111 -5.95 1.42 -18.73
C ARG A 111 -6.75 1.98 -17.56
N LEU A 112 -6.87 1.18 -16.49
CA LEU A 112 -7.51 1.58 -15.24
C LEU A 112 -6.49 2.22 -14.29
N ARG A 113 -6.89 3.27 -13.57
CA ARG A 113 -6.08 3.82 -12.48
C ARG A 113 -6.21 2.94 -11.25
N VAL A 114 -5.10 2.37 -10.83
CA VAL A 114 -5.00 1.53 -9.64
C VAL A 114 -4.25 2.32 -8.57
N TYR A 115 -4.71 2.26 -7.31
CA TYR A 115 -4.04 2.94 -6.21
C TYR A 115 -3.88 2.06 -4.99
N ASN A 116 -2.66 2.00 -4.47
CA ASN A 116 -2.34 1.31 -3.23
C ASN A 116 -2.48 2.28 -2.05
N ALA A 117 -3.51 2.13 -1.22
CA ALA A 117 -3.75 2.88 0.00
C ALA A 117 -3.23 2.18 1.28
N GLY A 118 -2.45 1.11 1.16
CA GLY A 118 -1.85 0.40 2.28
C GLY A 118 -0.96 1.32 3.12
N LEU A 119 -0.96 1.15 4.44
CA LEU A 119 -0.18 1.99 5.37
C LEU A 119 0.36 1.12 6.51
N SER A 120 1.60 1.33 6.94
CA SER A 120 2.20 0.46 7.97
C SER A 120 1.40 0.47 9.26
N GLY A 121 1.04 -0.74 9.74
CA GLY A 121 0.21 -0.95 10.92
C GLY A 121 -1.24 -0.46 10.80
N ALA A 122 -1.72 -0.09 9.60
CA ALA A 122 -3.00 0.55 9.43
C ALA A 122 -4.18 -0.38 9.79
N PRO A 123 -4.97 -0.02 10.80
CA PRO A 123 -6.11 -0.83 11.24
C PRO A 123 -7.35 -0.58 10.36
N PRO A 124 -8.43 -1.37 10.52
CA PRO A 124 -9.70 -1.18 9.83
C PRO A 124 -10.27 0.24 9.85
N MET A 125 -10.09 1.03 10.92
CA MET A 125 -10.50 2.45 10.91
C MET A 125 -9.76 3.29 9.86
N ALA A 126 -8.49 2.98 9.57
CA ALA A 126 -7.75 3.63 8.48
C ALA A 126 -8.27 3.16 7.12
N GLN A 127 -8.58 1.87 7.00
CA GLN A 127 -9.16 1.29 5.78
C GLN A 127 -10.51 1.94 5.46
N LEU A 128 -11.40 2.12 6.44
CA LEU A 128 -12.67 2.83 6.26
C LEU A 128 -12.45 4.27 5.79
N ALA A 129 -11.51 5.01 6.39
CA ALA A 129 -11.20 6.37 5.94
C ALA A 129 -10.73 6.39 4.46
N TRP A 130 -9.99 5.38 4.01
CA TRP A 130 -9.60 5.22 2.61
C TRP A 130 -10.75 4.80 1.69
N VAL A 131 -11.59 3.85 2.11
CA VAL A 131 -12.84 3.49 1.41
C VAL A 131 -13.66 4.74 1.15
N ARG A 132 -13.83 5.58 2.16
CA ARG A 132 -14.55 6.85 2.03
C ARG A 132 -13.87 7.81 1.06
N ARG A 133 -12.54 7.90 1.04
CA ARG A 133 -11.83 8.67 -0.01
C ARG A 133 -12.12 8.13 -1.40
N PHE A 134 -12.05 6.81 -1.60
CA PHE A 134 -12.35 6.18 -2.89
C PHE A 134 -13.79 6.40 -3.37
N LEU A 135 -14.76 6.41 -2.44
CA LEU A 135 -16.16 6.63 -2.73
C LEU A 135 -16.53 8.10 -2.98
N SER A 136 -15.81 9.03 -2.34
CA SER A 136 -16.12 10.46 -2.38
C SER A 136 -15.20 11.31 -3.27
N HIS A 137 -14.24 10.69 -3.98
CA HIS A 137 -13.32 11.44 -4.82
C HIS A 137 -14.07 12.13 -5.98
N PRO A 138 -13.89 13.45 -6.19
CA PRO A 138 -14.72 14.23 -7.10
C PRO A 138 -14.51 13.88 -8.58
N GLU A 139 -13.28 13.54 -8.98
CA GLU A 139 -12.95 13.26 -10.38
C GLU A 139 -13.17 11.79 -10.77
N ARG A 140 -12.59 10.85 -10.01
CA ARG A 140 -12.71 9.41 -10.27
C ARG A 140 -12.99 8.63 -9.01
N ARG A 141 -14.21 8.10 -8.96
CA ARG A 141 -14.67 7.18 -7.92
C ARG A 141 -14.27 5.75 -8.26
N ALA A 142 -13.91 4.97 -7.23
CA ALA A 142 -13.55 3.57 -7.41
C ALA A 142 -14.73 2.73 -7.93
N LYS A 143 -14.41 1.84 -8.86
CA LYS A 143 -15.29 0.81 -9.44
C LYS A 143 -15.08 -0.56 -8.80
N LEU A 144 -13.96 -0.75 -8.10
CA LEU A 144 -13.63 -1.96 -7.35
C LEU A 144 -12.76 -1.56 -6.15
N VAL A 145 -13.02 -2.15 -4.99
CA VAL A 145 -12.18 -1.98 -3.80
C VAL A 145 -11.67 -3.32 -3.29
N VAL A 146 -10.38 -3.39 -3.03
CA VAL A 146 -9.72 -4.54 -2.41
C VAL A 146 -9.35 -4.19 -0.98
N MET A 147 -9.77 -5.00 -0.02
CA MET A 147 -9.44 -4.84 1.40
C MET A 147 -8.50 -5.97 1.85
N GLY A 148 -7.26 -5.61 2.15
CA GLY A 148 -6.29 -6.51 2.76
C GLY A 148 -6.53 -6.67 4.25
N ILE A 149 -6.63 -7.92 4.70
CA ILE A 149 -6.67 -8.27 6.11
C ILE A 149 -5.38 -8.96 6.53
N SER A 150 -5.09 -8.83 7.82
CA SER A 150 -3.94 -9.43 8.48
C SER A 150 -4.43 -10.29 9.65
N PRO A 151 -3.78 -11.43 9.91
CA PRO A 151 -4.28 -12.44 10.82
C PRO A 151 -4.44 -11.94 12.27
N TYR A 152 -3.60 -10.98 12.67
CA TYR A 152 -3.60 -10.43 14.01
C TYR A 152 -4.63 -9.31 14.19
N MET A 153 -5.24 -8.76 13.13
CA MET A 153 -5.99 -7.49 13.08
C MET A 153 -7.18 -7.37 14.06
N PHE A 154 -7.72 -8.50 14.51
CA PHE A 154 -8.84 -8.56 15.47
C PHE A 154 -8.44 -9.23 16.80
N SER A 155 -7.15 -9.32 17.10
CA SER A 155 -6.69 -9.72 18.42
C SER A 155 -6.90 -8.60 19.44
N SER A 156 -7.22 -8.97 20.67
CA SER A 156 -7.27 -8.05 21.81
C SER A 156 -5.92 -7.49 22.26
N ARG A 157 -4.80 -8.02 21.73
CA ARG A 157 -3.44 -7.62 22.11
C ARG A 157 -2.81 -6.55 21.21
N ILE A 158 -3.44 -6.20 20.10
CA ILE A 158 -2.87 -5.25 19.15
C ILE A 158 -2.67 -3.88 19.80
N ALA A 159 -1.52 -3.27 19.50
CA ALA A 159 -1.16 -1.94 19.97
C ALA A 159 -2.04 -0.83 19.36
N TRP A 160 -2.43 0.13 20.21
CA TRP A 160 -3.32 1.26 19.91
C TRP A 160 -2.68 2.41 19.11
N HIS A 161 -1.36 2.39 18.90
CA HIS A 161 -0.64 3.55 18.35
C HIS A 161 -1.02 3.89 16.90
N PRO A 162 -1.09 2.93 15.94
CA PRO A 162 -1.49 3.23 14.56
C PRO A 162 -2.93 3.76 14.43
N SER A 163 -3.83 3.32 15.31
CA SER A 163 -5.21 3.82 15.40
C SER A 163 -5.24 5.34 15.68
N ARG A 164 -4.36 5.82 16.57
CA ARG A 164 -4.28 7.26 16.92
C ARG A 164 -3.74 8.13 15.79
N GLU A 165 -2.74 7.65 15.04
CA GLU A 165 -2.26 8.38 13.86
C GLU A 165 -3.34 8.43 12.79
N SER A 166 -4.06 7.34 12.56
CA SER A 166 -5.18 7.28 11.60
C SER A 166 -6.25 8.33 11.89
N LEU A 167 -6.74 8.40 13.13
CA LEU A 167 -7.78 9.36 13.56
C LEU A 167 -7.39 10.82 13.37
N THR A 168 -6.11 11.14 13.59
CA THR A 168 -5.61 12.53 13.51
C THR A 168 -5.27 12.96 12.08
N THR A 169 -5.03 12.01 11.17
CA THR A 169 -4.47 12.31 9.84
C THR A 169 -5.42 11.97 8.69
N LEU A 170 -6.10 10.82 8.74
CA LEU A 170 -6.88 10.30 7.62
C LEU A 170 -8.34 10.74 7.64
N TRP A 171 -8.93 10.89 8.81
CA TRP A 171 -10.36 11.19 8.95
C TRP A 171 -10.67 12.65 8.65
N ARG A 172 -11.78 12.91 7.95
CA ARG A 172 -12.29 14.25 7.63
C ARG A 172 -13.55 14.53 8.43
N LEU A 173 -13.92 15.80 8.59
CA LEU A 173 -15.14 16.18 9.33
C LEU A 173 -16.42 15.53 8.75
N GLN A 174 -16.47 15.35 7.43
CA GLN A 174 -17.59 14.68 6.75
C GLN A 174 -17.71 13.19 7.08
N ASP A 175 -16.69 12.58 7.70
CA ASP A 175 -16.64 11.15 8.01
C ASP A 175 -17.19 10.83 9.41
N LEU A 176 -17.56 11.83 10.21
CA LEU A 176 -18.04 11.65 11.59
C LEU A 176 -19.26 10.72 11.71
N VAL A 177 -20.19 10.75 10.75
CA VAL A 177 -21.37 9.86 10.77
C VAL A 177 -20.95 8.40 10.62
N ALA A 178 -19.99 8.12 9.73
CA ALA A 178 -19.45 6.78 9.54
C ALA A 178 -18.68 6.33 10.78
N ALA A 179 -17.93 7.23 11.43
CA ALA A 179 -17.26 6.93 12.70
C ALA A 179 -18.28 6.47 13.76
N VAL A 180 -19.39 7.23 13.94
CA VAL A 180 -20.44 6.87 14.91
C VAL A 180 -21.06 5.50 14.59
N ARG A 181 -21.40 5.26 13.33
CA ARG A 181 -22.00 3.99 12.90
C ARG A 181 -21.02 2.81 12.96
N ALA A 182 -19.72 3.07 12.89
CA ALA A 182 -18.64 2.11 13.16
C ALA A 182 -18.41 1.85 14.66
N GLY A 183 -19.09 2.58 15.55
CA GLY A 183 -18.98 2.42 17.00
C GLY A 183 -18.00 3.39 17.68
N ALA A 184 -17.59 4.47 17.01
CA ALA A 184 -16.63 5.42 17.55
C ALA A 184 -17.13 6.10 18.83
N GLY A 185 -16.27 6.14 19.84
CA GLY A 185 -16.54 6.80 21.11
C GLY A 185 -16.34 8.33 21.07
N PHE A 186 -16.72 9.01 22.16
CA PHE A 186 -16.54 10.46 22.27
C PHE A 186 -15.08 10.91 22.09
N GLU A 187 -14.12 10.16 22.63
CA GLU A 187 -12.68 10.48 22.47
C GLU A 187 -12.26 10.46 21.00
N GLU A 188 -12.68 9.45 20.23
CA GLU A 188 -12.34 9.34 18.81
C GLU A 188 -13.02 10.46 17.99
N LEU A 189 -14.31 10.70 18.22
CA LEU A 189 -15.06 11.76 17.53
C LEU A 189 -14.49 13.16 17.83
N SER A 190 -14.11 13.41 19.09
CA SER A 190 -13.46 14.66 19.48
C SER A 190 -12.06 14.78 18.88
N THR A 191 -11.30 13.69 18.78
CA THR A 191 -9.98 13.65 18.15
C THR A 191 -10.07 13.95 16.65
N ILE A 192 -11.02 13.32 15.93
CA ILE A 192 -11.29 13.62 14.52
C ILE A 192 -11.66 15.08 14.35
N THR A 193 -12.56 15.60 15.19
CA THR A 193 -13.03 16.99 15.09
C THR A 193 -11.88 17.98 15.32
N VAL A 194 -11.15 17.84 16.43
CA VAL A 194 -10.11 18.79 16.81
C VAL A 194 -8.91 18.72 15.87
N SER A 195 -8.51 17.54 15.39
CA SER A 195 -7.41 17.40 14.42
C SER A 195 -7.74 17.95 13.02
N ASN A 196 -9.02 18.08 12.67
CA ASN A 196 -9.43 18.78 11.45
C ASN A 196 -9.48 20.30 11.63
N LEU A 197 -9.62 20.79 12.86
CA LEU A 197 -9.62 22.23 13.17
C LEU A 197 -8.20 22.78 13.40
N PHE A 198 -7.34 22.01 14.06
CA PHE A 198 -6.01 22.46 14.51
C PHE A 198 -4.87 21.57 13.95
N GLU A 199 -3.96 22.17 13.20
CA GLU A 199 -2.81 21.49 12.59
C GLU A 199 -1.85 20.96 13.66
N ALA A 200 -1.69 21.67 14.79
CA ALA A 200 -0.87 21.21 15.91
C ALA A 200 -1.36 19.88 16.52
N VAL A 201 -2.68 19.65 16.50
CA VAL A 201 -3.28 18.40 17.00
C VAL A 201 -3.18 17.30 15.96
N ARG A 202 -3.35 17.63 14.67
CA ARG A 202 -3.08 16.72 13.54
C ARG A 202 -1.66 16.16 13.55
N LEU A 203 -0.69 17.01 13.91
CA LEU A 203 0.73 16.66 14.00
C LEU A 203 1.17 16.26 15.42
N ARG A 204 0.23 16.01 16.33
CA ARG A 204 0.52 15.76 17.76
C ARG A 204 1.58 14.67 17.97
N PRO A 205 1.54 13.50 17.30
CA PRO A 205 2.56 12.47 17.52
C PRO A 205 3.98 12.99 17.26
N GLN A 206 4.18 13.72 16.18
CA GLN A 206 5.48 14.25 15.78
C GLN A 206 5.88 15.46 16.64
N VAL A 207 4.94 16.34 17.00
CA VAL A 207 5.18 17.48 17.90
C VAL A 207 5.62 17.00 19.29
N VAL A 208 4.96 15.97 19.84
CA VAL A 208 5.32 15.40 21.15
C VAL A 208 6.72 14.80 21.13
N GLN A 209 7.09 14.10 20.04
CA GLN A 209 8.44 13.58 19.86
C GLN A 209 9.49 14.71 19.79
N GLY A 210 9.21 15.79 19.04
CA GLY A 210 10.15 16.90 18.94
C GLY A 210 10.31 17.69 20.23
N VAL A 211 9.22 18.02 20.91
CA VAL A 211 9.25 18.85 22.12
C VAL A 211 9.80 18.09 23.32
N PHE A 212 9.35 16.86 23.56
CA PHE A 212 9.69 16.12 24.79
C PHE A 212 10.87 15.16 24.64
N HIS A 213 11.20 14.77 23.41
CA HIS A 213 12.29 13.80 23.16
C HIS A 213 13.40 14.40 22.30
N GLY A 214 13.37 15.71 22.01
CA GLY A 214 14.41 16.43 21.26
C GLY A 214 14.57 15.95 19.81
N ARG A 215 13.58 15.24 19.27
CA ARG A 215 13.66 14.67 17.92
C ARG A 215 13.38 15.74 16.87
N MET A 216 14.38 16.06 16.06
CA MET A 216 14.18 16.92 14.89
C MET A 216 13.35 16.20 13.82
N PRO A 217 12.62 16.96 12.97
CA PRO A 217 11.98 16.42 11.79
C PRO A 217 12.94 15.60 10.93
N GLY A 218 12.57 14.36 10.62
CA GLY A 218 13.24 13.50 9.64
C GLY A 218 13.01 13.92 8.19
N SER A 219 13.43 13.07 7.26
CA SER A 219 13.18 13.25 5.83
C SER A 219 11.70 13.09 5.49
N ALA A 220 11.24 13.77 4.44
CA ALA A 220 9.91 13.55 3.90
C ALA A 220 9.70 12.06 3.57
N ALA A 221 8.52 11.54 3.91
CA ALA A 221 8.12 10.19 3.54
C ALA A 221 7.86 10.12 2.04
N ASP A 222 8.43 9.10 1.40
CA ASP A 222 8.13 8.78 0.01
C ASP A 222 6.75 8.10 -0.05
N PRO A 223 5.74 8.71 -0.71
CA PRO A 223 4.42 8.10 -0.85
C PRO A 223 4.44 6.88 -1.77
N GLY A 224 5.54 6.67 -2.51
CA GLY A 224 5.67 5.61 -3.48
C GLY A 224 4.92 5.91 -4.78
N GLU A 225 5.10 5.02 -5.75
CA GLU A 225 4.49 5.09 -7.07
C GLU A 225 3.03 4.61 -6.98
N ASP A 226 2.06 5.51 -7.20
CA ASP A 226 0.64 5.25 -6.96
C ASP A 226 0.35 4.63 -5.58
N GLY A 227 1.14 5.04 -4.58
CA GLY A 227 1.04 4.58 -3.21
C GLY A 227 1.85 3.31 -2.87
N TYR A 228 2.53 2.68 -3.84
CA TYR A 228 3.36 1.51 -3.60
C TYR A 228 4.78 1.88 -3.16
N VAL A 229 5.19 1.37 -2.00
CA VAL A 229 6.53 1.62 -1.45
C VAL A 229 7.38 0.37 -1.61
N ARG A 230 8.46 0.50 -2.39
CA ARG A 230 9.38 -0.58 -2.73
C ARG A 230 10.18 -1.03 -1.50
N ILE A 231 10.37 -2.35 -1.37
CA ILE A 231 11.35 -2.93 -0.45
C ILE A 231 12.26 -3.86 -1.26
N ALA A 232 13.56 -3.63 -1.17
CA ALA A 232 14.56 -4.48 -1.80
C ALA A 232 14.57 -5.89 -1.19
N SER A 233 14.84 -6.90 -2.02
CA SER A 233 15.08 -8.26 -1.57
C SER A 233 16.27 -8.33 -0.61
N VAL A 234 16.30 -9.37 0.22
CA VAL A 234 17.43 -9.70 1.10
C VAL A 234 17.91 -11.11 0.81
N ASP A 235 19.11 -11.45 1.27
CA ASP A 235 19.62 -12.80 1.10
C ASP A 235 18.72 -13.83 1.85
N PRO A 236 18.64 -15.09 1.38
CA PRO A 236 17.73 -16.08 1.94
C PRO A 236 17.95 -16.36 3.44
N TYR A 237 19.18 -16.23 3.95
CA TYR A 237 19.46 -16.45 5.36
C TYR A 237 18.87 -15.32 6.22
N THR A 238 19.10 -14.06 5.82
CA THR A 238 18.50 -12.89 6.47
C THR A 238 16.97 -12.93 6.42
N GLN A 239 16.39 -13.29 5.27
CA GLN A 239 14.94 -13.47 5.12
C GLN A 239 14.41 -14.48 6.13
N ALA A 240 15.00 -15.68 6.18
CA ALA A 240 14.54 -16.76 7.04
C ALA A 240 14.62 -16.38 8.52
N ALA A 241 15.71 -15.75 8.96
CA ALA A 241 15.88 -15.30 10.35
C ALA A 241 14.82 -14.25 10.74
N ARG A 242 14.57 -13.27 9.87
CA ARG A 242 13.53 -12.24 10.10
C ARG A 242 12.13 -12.85 10.11
N ALA A 243 11.86 -13.79 9.21
CA ALA A 243 10.58 -14.48 9.11
C ALA A 243 10.27 -15.31 10.36
N GLN A 244 11.26 -16.04 10.90
CA GLN A 244 11.11 -16.75 12.17
C GLN A 244 10.79 -15.80 13.33
N HIS A 245 11.52 -14.69 13.44
CA HIS A 245 11.25 -13.68 14.47
C HIS A 245 9.83 -13.09 14.34
N ARG A 246 9.40 -12.78 13.11
CA ARG A 246 8.04 -12.30 12.82
C ARG A 246 6.98 -13.33 13.23
N GLY A 247 7.16 -14.60 12.87
CA GLY A 247 6.26 -15.69 13.24
C GLY A 247 6.09 -15.83 14.75
N MET A 248 7.18 -15.71 15.52
CA MET A 248 7.13 -15.75 16.99
C MET A 248 6.41 -14.54 17.60
N GLY A 249 6.57 -13.35 17.01
CA GLY A 249 5.80 -12.17 17.37
C GLY A 249 4.30 -12.40 17.20
N TYR A 250 3.87 -12.82 16.01
CA TYR A 250 2.46 -13.12 15.75
C TYR A 250 1.90 -14.26 16.60
N ARG A 251 2.71 -15.29 16.89
CA ARG A 251 2.30 -16.33 17.84
C ARG A 251 1.92 -15.74 19.18
N THR A 252 2.65 -14.74 19.67
CA THR A 252 2.36 -14.06 20.94
C THR A 252 1.08 -13.24 20.86
N GLU A 253 0.88 -12.50 19.77
CA GLU A 253 -0.31 -11.65 19.59
C GLU A 253 -1.60 -12.44 19.43
N MET A 254 -1.54 -13.68 18.92
CA MET A 254 -2.72 -14.50 18.60
C MET A 254 -2.92 -15.69 19.53
N TRP A 255 -2.14 -15.81 20.61
CA TRP A 255 -2.21 -16.95 21.51
C TRP A 255 -3.45 -16.90 22.41
N LYS A 256 -4.41 -17.79 22.19
CA LYS A 256 -5.72 -17.82 22.89
C LYS A 256 -5.65 -17.73 24.43
N PRO A 257 -4.69 -18.37 25.14
CA PRO A 257 -4.59 -18.23 26.59
C PRO A 257 -4.36 -16.81 27.09
N GLU A 258 -3.81 -15.91 26.27
CA GLU A 258 -3.56 -14.53 26.65
C GLU A 258 -4.15 -13.48 25.70
N ALA A 259 -4.89 -13.91 24.68
CA ALA A 259 -5.54 -13.08 23.68
C ALA A 259 -6.94 -13.61 23.40
N HIS A 260 -7.90 -12.72 23.15
CA HIS A 260 -9.23 -13.11 22.70
C HIS A 260 -9.55 -12.48 21.35
N PHE A 261 -10.45 -13.14 20.61
CA PHE A 261 -10.92 -12.62 19.34
C PHE A 261 -11.89 -11.46 19.60
N GLY A 262 -11.67 -10.38 18.85
CA GLY A 262 -12.51 -9.19 18.82
C GLY A 262 -11.93 -7.99 19.53
N ASN A 263 -12.05 -6.84 18.86
CA ASN A 263 -11.64 -5.52 19.32
C ASN A 263 -12.52 -4.45 18.64
N GLU A 264 -12.29 -3.18 18.95
CA GLU A 264 -13.05 -2.05 18.42
C GLU A 264 -12.94 -1.89 16.89
N GLN A 265 -11.92 -2.49 16.25
CA GLN A 265 -11.71 -2.39 14.81
C GLN A 265 -12.76 -3.14 13.98
N MET A 266 -13.46 -4.11 14.59
CA MET A 266 -14.51 -4.88 13.90
C MET A 266 -15.63 -3.97 13.38
N GLY A 267 -16.05 -2.97 14.16
CA GLY A 267 -17.11 -2.05 13.77
C GLY A 267 -16.73 -1.20 12.55
N TYR A 268 -15.47 -0.76 12.47
CA TYR A 268 -14.93 -0.04 11.32
C TYR A 268 -14.81 -0.92 10.06
N PHE A 269 -14.44 -2.18 10.23
CA PHE A 269 -14.42 -3.16 9.14
C PHE A 269 -15.83 -3.38 8.58
N GLU A 270 -16.81 -3.58 9.46
CA GLU A 270 -18.21 -3.78 9.05
C GLU A 270 -18.82 -2.54 8.39
N GLU A 271 -18.52 -1.33 8.87
CA GLU A 271 -18.95 -0.10 8.20
C GLU A 271 -18.36 -0.01 6.78
N ALA A 272 -17.07 -0.31 6.60
CA ALA A 272 -16.44 -0.25 5.28
C ALA A 272 -17.17 -1.16 4.28
N LEU A 273 -17.50 -2.39 4.69
CA LEU A 273 -18.27 -3.31 3.87
C LEU A 273 -19.72 -2.84 3.63
N ARG A 274 -20.36 -2.25 4.64
CA ARG A 274 -21.68 -1.65 4.50
C ARG A 274 -21.69 -0.54 3.45
N GLU A 275 -20.81 0.44 3.57
CA GLU A 275 -20.75 1.57 2.63
C GLU A 275 -20.46 1.10 1.20
N LEU A 276 -19.50 0.19 1.03
CA LEU A 276 -19.19 -0.39 -0.28
C LEU A 276 -20.40 -1.11 -0.89
N ARG A 277 -21.16 -1.86 -0.08
CA ARG A 277 -22.38 -2.54 -0.52
C ARG A 277 -23.49 -1.56 -0.88
N GLU A 278 -23.75 -0.56 -0.04
CA GLU A 278 -24.78 0.47 -0.26
C GLU A 278 -24.49 1.26 -1.55
N GLU A 279 -23.21 1.50 -1.82
CA GLU A 279 -22.72 2.17 -3.03
C GLU A 279 -22.57 1.24 -4.25
N GLY A 280 -22.91 -0.05 -4.11
CA GLY A 280 -22.87 -1.03 -5.19
C GLY A 280 -21.46 -1.32 -5.73
N ILE A 281 -20.42 -1.10 -4.93
CA ILE A 281 -19.03 -1.30 -5.34
C ILE A 281 -18.60 -2.77 -5.13
N PRO A 282 -18.24 -3.51 -6.20
CA PRO A 282 -17.60 -4.80 -6.09
C PRO A 282 -16.42 -4.77 -5.11
N THR A 283 -16.48 -5.63 -4.11
CA THR A 283 -15.49 -5.67 -3.04
C THR A 283 -14.83 -7.03 -2.99
N LEU A 284 -13.50 -7.03 -2.90
CA LEU A 284 -12.68 -8.22 -2.65
C LEU A 284 -11.96 -8.07 -1.31
N ILE A 285 -12.14 -9.03 -0.43
CA ILE A 285 -11.39 -9.13 0.83
C ILE A 285 -10.33 -10.20 0.65
N ILE A 286 -9.07 -9.89 0.96
CA ILE A 286 -7.97 -10.84 0.82
C ILE A 286 -7.26 -11.08 2.14
N ASN A 287 -7.07 -12.35 2.47
CA ASN A 287 -6.09 -12.75 3.48
C ASN A 287 -4.70 -12.69 2.86
N THR A 288 -3.87 -11.78 3.36
CA THR A 288 -2.61 -11.42 2.69
C THR A 288 -1.54 -12.52 2.83
N PRO A 289 -0.62 -12.66 1.85
CA PRO A 289 0.35 -13.75 1.82
C PRO A 289 1.41 -13.62 2.93
N SER A 290 1.92 -14.76 3.41
CA SER A 290 3.04 -14.82 4.36
C SER A 290 4.02 -15.95 4.03
N ALA A 291 5.28 -15.75 4.41
CA ALA A 291 6.33 -16.76 4.34
C ALA A 291 6.02 -17.96 5.27
N SER A 292 6.64 -19.10 4.98
CA SER A 292 6.31 -20.36 5.64
C SER A 292 6.55 -20.40 7.14
N GLN A 293 7.54 -19.63 7.60
CA GLN A 293 7.94 -19.54 8.99
C GLN A 293 6.85 -18.89 9.87
N VAL A 294 5.92 -18.13 9.27
CA VAL A 294 4.82 -17.47 10.01
C VAL A 294 3.73 -18.46 10.42
N GLU A 295 3.65 -19.65 9.81
CA GLU A 295 2.62 -20.66 10.13
C GLU A 295 2.66 -21.11 11.60
N VAL A 296 3.79 -20.93 12.30
CA VAL A 296 3.91 -21.17 13.75
C VAL A 296 2.89 -20.36 14.56
N ALA A 297 2.40 -19.26 13.99
CA ALA A 297 1.40 -18.39 14.60
C ALA A 297 -0.05 -18.87 14.39
N TYR A 298 -0.30 -19.84 13.52
CA TYR A 298 -1.66 -20.28 13.11
C TYR A 298 -2.04 -21.67 13.66
N GLY A 299 -1.36 -22.14 14.69
CA GLY A 299 -1.67 -23.44 15.31
C GLY A 299 -3.01 -23.48 16.08
N PRO A 300 -3.41 -24.63 16.64
CA PRO A 300 -4.73 -24.84 17.28
C PRO A 300 -5.08 -23.86 18.42
N ASN A 301 -4.07 -23.32 19.10
CA ASN A 301 -4.22 -22.33 20.17
C ASN A 301 -4.10 -20.88 19.66
N SER A 302 -4.35 -20.66 18.38
CA SER A 302 -4.33 -19.35 17.72
C SER A 302 -5.73 -18.81 17.45
N LEU A 303 -5.91 -17.50 17.54
CA LEU A 303 -7.13 -16.81 17.11
C LEU A 303 -7.36 -16.84 15.59
N TYR A 304 -6.40 -17.35 14.81
CA TYR A 304 -6.42 -17.31 13.35
C TYR A 304 -7.68 -17.94 12.72
N ASP A 305 -8.12 -19.11 13.17
CA ASP A 305 -9.29 -19.77 12.58
C ASP A 305 -10.58 -19.00 12.89
N GLU A 306 -10.71 -18.45 14.10
CA GLU A 306 -11.84 -17.59 14.50
C GLU A 306 -11.87 -16.31 13.67
N HIS A 307 -10.70 -15.69 13.48
CA HIS A 307 -10.52 -14.53 12.61
C HIS A 307 -10.97 -14.82 11.18
N LEU A 308 -10.47 -15.88 10.58
CA LEU A 308 -10.75 -16.21 9.19
C LEU A 308 -12.23 -16.57 8.98
N ALA A 309 -12.82 -17.32 9.92
CA ALA A 309 -14.24 -17.67 9.89
C ALA A 309 -15.13 -16.42 9.98
N TRP A 310 -14.80 -15.49 10.89
CA TRP A 310 -15.55 -14.25 11.05
C TRP A 310 -15.47 -13.36 9.80
N VAL A 311 -14.28 -13.18 9.22
CA VAL A 311 -14.11 -12.38 8.01
C VAL A 311 -14.90 -12.98 6.84
N LYS A 312 -14.85 -14.30 6.65
CA LYS A 312 -15.64 -14.99 5.61
C LYS A 312 -17.15 -14.77 5.78
N ALA A 313 -17.63 -14.90 7.01
CA ALA A 313 -19.04 -14.66 7.32
C ALA A 313 -19.45 -13.20 7.03
N LYS A 314 -18.59 -12.23 7.33
CA LYS A 314 -18.84 -10.81 7.00
C LYS A 314 -18.77 -10.54 5.51
N ALA A 315 -17.82 -11.14 4.80
CA ALA A 315 -17.75 -11.04 3.35
C ALA A 315 -19.08 -11.49 2.70
N GLU A 316 -19.57 -12.67 3.10
CA GLU A 316 -20.86 -13.21 2.65
C GLU A 316 -22.04 -12.31 3.03
N GLN A 317 -22.12 -11.88 4.30
CA GLN A 317 -23.19 -11.01 4.80
C GLN A 317 -23.33 -9.71 3.99
N TYR A 318 -22.21 -9.14 3.54
CA TYR A 318 -22.18 -7.88 2.79
C TYR A 318 -22.04 -8.06 1.27
N GLY A 319 -22.02 -9.30 0.76
CA GLY A 319 -21.91 -9.59 -0.67
C GLY A 319 -20.52 -9.30 -1.27
N ALA A 320 -19.48 -9.25 -0.44
CA ALA A 320 -18.09 -9.15 -0.88
C ALA A 320 -17.52 -10.54 -1.22
N LYS A 321 -16.59 -10.59 -2.18
CA LYS A 321 -15.79 -11.80 -2.43
C LYS A 321 -14.69 -11.92 -1.38
N PHE A 322 -14.35 -13.14 -1.01
CA PHE A 322 -13.23 -13.44 -0.13
C PHE A 322 -12.23 -14.37 -0.83
N ALA A 323 -10.94 -14.05 -0.75
CA ALA A 323 -9.85 -14.91 -1.22
C ALA A 323 -8.83 -15.16 -0.10
N ASP A 324 -8.58 -16.43 0.22
CA ASP A 324 -7.53 -16.81 1.17
C ASP A 324 -6.18 -16.89 0.45
N LEU A 325 -5.45 -15.76 0.43
CA LEU A 325 -4.17 -15.65 -0.26
C LEU A 325 -2.99 -15.82 0.68
N LYS A 326 -3.17 -16.49 1.83
CA LYS A 326 -2.05 -16.84 2.72
C LYS A 326 -0.92 -17.51 1.95
N ARG A 327 -1.28 -18.36 0.98
CA ARG A 327 -0.37 -18.99 0.01
C ARG A 327 -0.82 -18.67 -1.40
N VAL A 328 0.11 -18.14 -2.18
CA VAL A 328 -0.11 -17.79 -3.58
C VAL A 328 0.78 -18.69 -4.43
N PRO A 329 0.23 -19.39 -5.43
CA PRO A 329 1.04 -20.15 -6.38
C PRO A 329 2.17 -19.30 -6.97
N GLY A 330 3.40 -19.83 -6.97
CA GLY A 330 4.59 -19.13 -7.49
C GLY A 330 5.30 -18.21 -6.50
N LEU A 331 4.69 -17.85 -5.37
CA LEU A 331 5.38 -17.16 -4.27
C LEU A 331 6.17 -18.16 -3.42
N GLN A 332 7.43 -17.82 -3.14
CA GLN A 332 8.36 -18.56 -2.31
C GLN A 332 8.79 -17.72 -1.10
N ASP A 333 9.41 -18.34 -0.09
CA ASP A 333 9.87 -17.60 1.10
C ASP A 333 10.88 -16.49 0.73
N ALA A 334 11.73 -16.72 -0.27
CA ALA A 334 12.70 -15.74 -0.77
C ALA A 334 12.06 -14.50 -1.44
N ASP A 335 10.77 -14.57 -1.78
CA ASP A 335 10.02 -13.41 -2.30
C ASP A 335 9.59 -12.43 -1.18
N PHE A 336 9.82 -12.80 0.09
CA PHE A 336 9.61 -11.94 1.24
C PHE A 336 10.93 -11.35 1.73
N VAL A 337 10.85 -10.21 2.40
CA VAL A 337 11.98 -9.55 3.07
C VAL A 337 12.06 -9.97 4.55
N ASP A 338 10.93 -10.44 5.08
CA ASP A 338 10.77 -11.05 6.38
C ASP A 338 9.66 -12.11 6.32
N GLY A 339 8.77 -12.18 7.32
CA GLY A 339 7.67 -13.14 7.35
C GLY A 339 6.46 -12.72 6.52
N ASP A 340 6.30 -11.44 6.21
CA ASP A 340 5.07 -10.93 5.60
C ASP A 340 5.15 -9.66 4.77
N HIS A 341 6.33 -9.06 4.65
CA HIS A 341 6.57 -8.01 3.66
C HIS A 341 7.19 -8.64 2.41
N LEU A 342 6.51 -8.50 1.28
CA LEU A 342 7.06 -8.91 -0.01
C LEU A 342 8.18 -7.95 -0.44
N SER A 343 9.19 -8.50 -1.11
CA SER A 343 10.15 -7.70 -1.88
C SER A 343 9.47 -7.17 -3.15
N VAL A 344 10.18 -6.34 -3.94
CA VAL A 344 9.68 -5.93 -5.26
C VAL A 344 9.33 -7.14 -6.14
N ALA A 345 10.19 -8.18 -6.17
CA ALA A 345 9.94 -9.39 -6.95
C ALA A 345 8.69 -10.13 -6.45
N GLY A 346 8.54 -10.27 -5.12
CA GLY A 346 7.36 -10.87 -4.53
C GLY A 346 6.08 -10.07 -4.79
N ALA A 347 6.16 -8.74 -4.73
CA ALA A 347 5.04 -7.84 -4.96
C ALA A 347 4.54 -7.92 -6.40
N VAL A 348 5.45 -8.04 -7.37
CA VAL A 348 5.09 -8.30 -8.77
C VAL A 348 4.32 -9.61 -8.89
N LYS A 349 4.89 -10.74 -8.42
CA LYS A 349 4.24 -12.07 -8.50
C LYS A 349 2.86 -12.06 -7.87
N PHE A 350 2.75 -11.49 -6.67
CA PHE A 350 1.48 -11.37 -5.95
C PHE A 350 0.47 -10.52 -6.72
N THR A 351 0.91 -9.38 -7.25
CA THR A 351 0.03 -8.47 -7.98
C THR A 351 -0.46 -9.07 -9.29
N GLU A 352 0.41 -9.76 -10.04
CA GLU A 352 0.03 -10.48 -11.24
C GLU A 352 -1.01 -11.56 -10.94
N TYR A 353 -0.75 -12.40 -9.94
CA TYR A 353 -1.70 -13.43 -9.50
C TYR A 353 -3.04 -12.83 -9.08
N LEU A 354 -3.02 -11.85 -8.18
CA LEU A 354 -4.23 -11.19 -7.68
C LEU A 354 -5.04 -10.56 -8.83
N THR A 355 -4.34 -9.93 -9.77
CA THR A 355 -4.98 -9.26 -10.91
C THR A 355 -5.60 -10.26 -11.88
N ARG A 356 -4.89 -11.33 -12.25
CA ARG A 356 -5.39 -12.38 -13.15
C ARG A 356 -6.53 -13.18 -12.56
N GLU A 357 -6.36 -13.67 -11.34
CA GLU A 357 -7.29 -14.63 -10.75
C GLU A 357 -8.51 -13.98 -10.09
N HIS A 358 -8.40 -12.70 -9.70
CA HIS A 358 -9.46 -12.04 -8.95
C HIS A 358 -9.93 -10.73 -9.57
N LEU A 359 -9.04 -9.77 -9.85
CA LEU A 359 -9.47 -8.45 -10.31
C LEU A 359 -10.08 -8.52 -11.73
N LEU A 360 -9.41 -9.20 -12.66
CA LEU A 360 -9.88 -9.36 -14.04
C LEU A 360 -11.28 -9.99 -14.11
N PRO A 361 -11.55 -11.16 -13.49
CA PRO A 361 -12.90 -11.74 -13.46
C PRO A 361 -13.95 -10.81 -12.83
N MET A 362 -13.60 -10.06 -11.79
CA MET A 362 -14.53 -9.12 -11.14
C MET A 362 -14.87 -7.92 -12.01
N LEU A 363 -13.99 -7.54 -12.93
CA LEU A 363 -14.21 -6.44 -13.87
C LEU A 363 -14.90 -6.92 -15.17
N GLY A 364 -15.21 -8.21 -15.31
CA GLY A 364 -15.85 -8.79 -16.49
C GLY A 364 -14.91 -9.52 -17.46
N GLY A 365 -13.70 -9.87 -17.02
CA GLY A 365 -12.74 -10.68 -17.79
C GLY A 365 -11.93 -9.88 -18.83
N PRO A 366 -11.26 -10.58 -19.76
CA PRO A 366 -10.54 -9.95 -20.86
C PRO A 366 -11.47 -9.18 -21.81
N GLY A 367 -10.98 -8.07 -22.35
CA GLY A 367 -11.71 -7.23 -23.29
C GLY A 367 -11.64 -7.74 -24.74
N ALA A 368 -12.54 -7.30 -25.61
CA ALA A 368 -12.54 -7.70 -27.02
C ALA A 368 -11.21 -7.36 -27.74
N ALA A 369 -10.51 -6.31 -27.31
CA ALA A 369 -9.23 -5.89 -27.88
C ALA A 369 -8.06 -6.84 -27.54
N SER A 370 -8.04 -7.44 -26.35
CA SER A 370 -7.00 -8.41 -25.96
C SER A 370 -7.21 -9.76 -26.62
N ALA A 371 -8.47 -10.14 -26.86
CA ALA A 371 -8.85 -11.33 -27.62
C ALA A 371 -8.35 -11.30 -29.09
N GLY A 372 -7.93 -10.15 -29.61
CA GLY A 372 -7.39 -9.99 -30.97
C GLY A 372 -5.87 -10.13 -31.11
N CYS A 373 -5.09 -10.16 -30.02
CA CYS A 373 -3.63 -10.27 -30.10
C CYS A 373 -3.20 -11.71 -30.40
N ARG A 374 -2.48 -11.92 -31.51
CA ARG A 374 -1.97 -13.22 -31.92
C ARG A 374 -0.52 -13.42 -31.46
N PRO A 375 -0.18 -14.55 -30.80
CA PRO A 375 1.20 -14.85 -30.46
C PRO A 375 2.04 -15.10 -31.72
N LEU A 376 3.26 -14.56 -31.70
CA LEU A 376 4.32 -14.81 -32.68
C LEU A 376 5.37 -15.73 -32.07
N PHE A 377 5.85 -15.39 -30.87
CA PHE A 377 6.85 -16.18 -30.13
C PHE A 377 6.49 -16.19 -28.65
N SER A 378 6.08 -17.35 -28.13
CA SER A 378 5.71 -17.51 -26.71
C SER A 378 6.77 -18.21 -25.86
N PHE A 379 7.76 -18.86 -26.47
CA PHE A 379 8.84 -19.58 -25.77
C PHE A 379 8.39 -20.65 -24.76
N ASP A 380 7.12 -21.08 -24.80
CA ASP A 380 6.57 -22.08 -23.88
C ASP A 380 7.11 -23.49 -24.12
N THR A 381 7.51 -23.77 -25.36
CA THR A 381 8.00 -25.08 -25.78
C THR A 381 9.51 -25.05 -25.94
N PRO A 382 10.24 -26.05 -25.43
CA PRO A 382 11.68 -26.17 -25.67
C PRO A 382 12.00 -26.17 -27.17
N GLY A 383 13.04 -25.42 -27.53
CA GLY A 383 13.51 -25.28 -28.91
C GLY A 383 13.09 -23.98 -29.59
N LEU A 384 13.86 -23.58 -30.61
CA LEU A 384 13.67 -22.33 -31.35
C LEU A 384 13.65 -22.61 -32.86
N PRO A 385 12.59 -23.26 -33.37
CA PRO A 385 12.54 -23.66 -34.78
C PRO A 385 12.62 -22.45 -35.72
N GLY A 386 13.53 -22.52 -36.68
CA GLY A 386 13.75 -21.45 -37.67
C GLY A 386 14.51 -20.23 -37.13
N TRP A 387 14.90 -20.22 -35.86
CA TRP A 387 15.79 -19.20 -35.33
C TRP A 387 17.24 -19.50 -35.72
N THR A 388 17.99 -18.45 -36.00
CA THR A 388 19.45 -18.52 -36.14
C THR A 388 20.09 -18.08 -34.83
N LEU A 389 20.85 -18.97 -34.20
CA LEU A 389 21.49 -18.74 -32.90
C LEU A 389 23.00 -18.71 -33.05
N GLN A 390 23.66 -17.75 -32.40
CA GLN A 390 25.10 -17.59 -32.38
C GLN A 390 25.57 -17.26 -30.96
N GLY A 391 26.71 -17.82 -30.56
CA GLY A 391 27.30 -17.57 -29.25
C GLY A 391 26.80 -18.50 -28.14
N GLU A 392 27.55 -18.54 -27.04
CA GLU A 392 27.36 -19.47 -25.93
C GLU A 392 26.10 -19.15 -25.12
N ALA A 393 25.72 -17.87 -25.04
CA ALA A 393 24.50 -17.43 -24.35
C ALA A 393 23.21 -17.97 -24.99
N MET A 394 23.27 -18.41 -26.26
CA MET A 394 22.09 -18.85 -27.02
C MET A 394 21.90 -20.37 -27.04
N ALA A 395 22.82 -21.14 -26.43
CA ALA A 395 22.85 -22.60 -26.55
C ALA A 395 21.65 -23.30 -25.87
N ASP A 396 21.13 -22.71 -24.79
CA ASP A 396 19.95 -23.20 -24.04
C ASP A 396 19.03 -22.02 -23.70
N ALA A 397 18.70 -21.24 -24.73
CA ALA A 397 18.07 -19.94 -24.56
C ALA A 397 16.61 -19.98 -24.07
N VAL A 398 15.91 -21.13 -24.11
CA VAL A 398 14.52 -21.22 -23.64
C VAL A 398 14.50 -21.89 -22.28
N GLN A 399 14.20 -21.11 -21.24
CA GLN A 399 14.19 -21.56 -19.85
C GLN A 399 12.76 -21.51 -19.29
N THR A 400 12.47 -22.38 -18.32
CA THR A 400 11.14 -22.43 -17.66
C THR A 400 11.11 -21.77 -16.28
N GLY A 401 12.26 -21.27 -15.83
CA GLY A 401 12.47 -20.60 -14.56
C GLY A 401 13.89 -20.06 -14.43
N PRO A 402 14.27 -19.52 -13.27
CA PRO A 402 15.63 -19.02 -13.05
C PRO A 402 16.65 -20.16 -13.15
N VAL A 403 17.81 -19.88 -13.75
CA VAL A 403 18.95 -20.79 -13.73
C VAL A 403 19.80 -20.57 -12.46
N PRO A 404 20.69 -21.51 -12.07
CA PRO A 404 21.48 -21.36 -10.85
C PRO A 404 22.26 -20.04 -10.80
N GLY A 405 22.08 -19.28 -9.72
CA GLY A 405 22.72 -17.98 -9.53
C GLY A 405 21.90 -16.78 -10.01
N GLN A 406 20.78 -17.01 -10.69
CA GLN A 406 19.85 -15.97 -11.14
C GLN A 406 18.82 -15.64 -10.05
N GLN A 407 18.32 -14.40 -10.02
CA GLN A 407 17.23 -14.04 -9.09
C GLN A 407 15.88 -14.61 -9.60
N PRO A 408 14.83 -14.66 -8.76
CA PRO A 408 13.54 -15.17 -9.20
C PRO A 408 12.96 -14.38 -10.38
N ILE A 409 12.58 -15.12 -11.43
CA ILE A 409 11.97 -14.57 -12.64
C ILE A 409 10.51 -14.22 -12.34
N THR A 410 10.09 -13.05 -12.83
CA THR A 410 8.70 -12.56 -12.70
C THR A 410 8.22 -11.96 -14.01
N GLY A 411 6.91 -11.91 -14.24
CA GLY A 411 6.37 -11.35 -15.47
C GLY A 411 6.42 -12.24 -16.71
N GLN A 412 6.91 -13.47 -16.64
CA GLN A 412 6.79 -14.43 -17.75
C GLN A 412 5.32 -14.84 -17.97
N ARG A 413 4.97 -15.21 -19.20
CA ARG A 413 3.67 -15.75 -19.58
C ARG A 413 3.83 -17.16 -20.10
N GLY A 414 3.09 -18.08 -19.49
CA GLY A 414 3.17 -19.49 -19.82
C GLY A 414 4.37 -20.15 -19.16
N SER A 415 4.88 -21.23 -19.77
CA SER A 415 5.85 -22.12 -19.15
C SER A 415 7.31 -21.76 -19.43
N GLY A 416 7.61 -20.90 -20.40
CA GLY A 416 8.99 -20.57 -20.74
C GLY A 416 9.19 -19.14 -21.23
N PHE A 417 10.46 -18.74 -21.31
CA PHE A 417 10.91 -17.44 -21.80
C PHE A 417 12.31 -17.58 -22.40
N PHE A 418 12.69 -16.63 -23.26
CA PHE A 418 14.05 -16.52 -23.77
C PHE A 418 14.96 -15.91 -22.70
N ASN A 419 16.08 -16.53 -22.37
CA ASN A 419 17.02 -16.12 -21.33
C ASN A 419 18.46 -16.30 -21.83
N THR A 420 19.26 -15.23 -21.73
CA THR A 420 20.70 -15.32 -22.07
C THR A 420 21.59 -15.48 -20.85
N PHE A 421 21.05 -15.38 -19.62
CA PHE A 421 21.77 -15.73 -18.41
C PHE A 421 21.92 -17.25 -18.35
N THR A 422 23.15 -17.72 -18.17
CA THR A 422 23.45 -19.17 -18.18
C THR A 422 23.94 -19.65 -16.82
N ALA A 423 24.24 -20.95 -16.71
CA ALA A 423 24.95 -21.49 -15.55
C ALA A 423 26.34 -20.87 -15.32
N GLN A 424 26.91 -20.18 -16.32
CA GLN A 424 28.15 -19.40 -16.21
C GLN A 424 27.90 -17.93 -15.83
N GLY A 425 26.66 -17.56 -15.48
CA GLY A 425 26.25 -16.19 -15.18
C GLY A 425 26.12 -15.31 -16.42
N ASP A 426 26.42 -14.02 -16.26
CA ASP A 426 26.39 -13.00 -17.32
C ASP A 426 27.58 -13.08 -18.30
N THR A 427 28.52 -14.02 -18.14
CA THR A 427 29.75 -14.01 -18.95
C THR A 427 29.52 -14.33 -20.44
N PRO A 428 28.70 -15.34 -20.79
CA PRO A 428 28.48 -15.73 -22.17
C PRO A 428 27.80 -14.63 -22.99
N VAL A 429 28.14 -14.55 -24.27
CA VAL A 429 27.56 -13.60 -25.23
C VAL A 429 26.96 -14.32 -26.42
N GLY A 430 26.06 -13.66 -27.15
CA GLY A 430 25.47 -14.21 -28.36
C GLY A 430 24.43 -13.33 -29.04
N GLU A 431 23.90 -13.83 -30.14
CA GLU A 431 22.81 -13.22 -30.89
C GLU A 431 21.85 -14.30 -31.41
N ALA A 432 20.56 -14.00 -31.36
CA ALA A 432 19.49 -14.80 -31.91
C ALA A 432 18.65 -13.97 -32.89
N LEU A 433 18.36 -14.54 -34.05
CA LEU A 433 17.50 -13.94 -35.07
C LEU A 433 16.31 -14.85 -35.34
N SER A 434 15.10 -14.30 -35.24
CA SER A 434 13.86 -15.05 -35.47
C SER A 434 13.67 -15.44 -36.94
N PRO A 435 12.82 -16.45 -37.22
CA PRO A 435 12.26 -16.60 -38.56
C PRO A 435 11.47 -15.35 -38.96
N PRO A 436 11.30 -15.09 -40.27
CA PRO A 436 10.51 -13.95 -40.74
C PRO A 436 9.04 -14.10 -40.36
N PHE A 437 8.38 -13.00 -40.02
CA PHE A 437 6.94 -12.96 -39.79
C PHE A 437 6.30 -11.72 -40.43
N LEU A 438 5.01 -11.85 -40.76
CA LEU A 438 4.24 -10.77 -41.39
C LEU A 438 3.69 -9.81 -40.33
N MET A 439 3.84 -8.51 -40.57
CA MET A 439 3.26 -7.46 -39.75
C MET A 439 1.79 -7.23 -40.11
N GLU A 440 0.89 -7.96 -39.46
CA GLU A 440 -0.56 -7.93 -39.80
C GLU A 440 -1.39 -6.98 -38.91
N GLY A 441 -0.80 -6.46 -37.85
CA GLY A 441 -1.45 -5.60 -36.86
C GLY A 441 -0.83 -4.21 -36.77
N SER A 442 -1.39 -3.37 -35.90
CA SER A 442 -0.91 -2.00 -35.67
C SER A 442 0.07 -1.88 -34.50
N ARG A 443 0.17 -2.91 -33.66
CA ARG A 443 1.03 -2.89 -32.46
C ARG A 443 1.76 -4.22 -32.26
N LEU A 444 3.06 -4.15 -32.01
CA LEU A 444 3.84 -5.30 -31.52
C LEU A 444 4.04 -5.14 -30.01
N ARG A 445 3.74 -6.19 -29.25
CA ARG A 445 3.96 -6.26 -27.80
C ARG A 445 4.89 -7.41 -27.49
N LEU A 446 5.73 -7.23 -26.48
CA LEU A 446 6.62 -8.25 -25.96
C LEU A 446 6.91 -7.93 -24.49
N ARG A 447 7.42 -8.91 -23.76
CA ARG A 447 7.87 -8.75 -22.37
C ARG A 447 9.38 -8.87 -22.34
N VAL A 448 10.04 -7.95 -21.64
CA VAL A 448 11.51 -7.81 -21.66
C VAL A 448 12.02 -7.57 -20.25
N GLY A 449 12.98 -8.38 -19.82
CA GLY A 449 13.72 -8.25 -18.56
C GLY A 449 15.24 -8.33 -18.81
N GLY A 450 16.04 -8.39 -17.75
CA GLY A 450 17.51 -8.35 -17.84
C GLY A 450 18.06 -6.92 -17.90
N GLY A 451 19.21 -6.76 -18.56
CA GLY A 451 20.00 -5.52 -18.55
C GLY A 451 19.32 -4.29 -19.16
N GLY A 452 19.66 -3.15 -18.57
CA GLY A 452 19.07 -1.84 -18.78
C GLY A 452 19.56 -1.07 -20.02
N ALA A 453 19.33 0.25 -20.00
CA ALA A 453 19.55 1.12 -21.16
C ALA A 453 21.04 1.17 -21.57
N GLY A 454 21.38 0.38 -22.59
CA GLY A 454 22.69 0.30 -23.22
C GLY A 454 22.58 -0.23 -24.66
N ARG A 455 23.71 -0.38 -25.35
CA ARG A 455 23.74 -1.00 -26.70
C ARG A 455 24.16 -2.47 -26.68
N GLU A 456 24.58 -2.98 -25.53
CA GLU A 456 25.24 -4.29 -25.41
C GLU A 456 24.25 -5.44 -25.22
N VAL A 457 23.08 -5.20 -24.62
CA VAL A 457 22.01 -6.21 -24.49
C VAL A 457 20.69 -5.64 -24.97
N GLY A 458 19.81 -6.48 -25.54
CA GLY A 458 18.47 -6.03 -25.90
C GLY A 458 17.74 -6.87 -26.94
N VAL A 459 16.60 -6.33 -27.37
CA VAL A 459 15.74 -6.88 -28.41
C VAL A 459 15.38 -5.80 -29.43
N ALA A 460 15.30 -6.15 -30.71
CA ALA A 460 15.03 -5.22 -31.81
C ALA A 460 14.11 -5.82 -32.87
N LEU A 461 13.26 -4.98 -33.43
CA LEU A 461 12.48 -5.29 -34.63
C LEU A 461 13.27 -4.87 -35.86
N LEU A 462 13.49 -5.80 -36.78
CA LEU A 462 14.17 -5.57 -38.03
C LEU A 462 13.20 -5.68 -39.21
N VAL A 463 13.22 -4.70 -40.11
CA VAL A 463 12.51 -4.72 -41.40
C VAL A 463 13.53 -4.45 -42.50
N GLU A 464 13.60 -5.34 -43.48
CA GLU A 464 14.65 -5.30 -44.52
C GLU A 464 16.07 -5.21 -43.95
N GLY A 465 16.32 -5.86 -42.81
CA GLY A 465 17.61 -5.84 -42.11
C GLY A 465 17.92 -4.54 -41.35
N ARG A 466 17.02 -3.56 -41.36
CA ARG A 466 17.16 -2.30 -40.60
C ARG A 466 16.39 -2.36 -39.30
N GLU A 467 17.00 -1.89 -38.23
CA GLU A 467 16.33 -1.71 -36.95
C GLU A 467 15.31 -0.57 -37.03
N VAL A 468 14.04 -0.91 -36.75
CA VAL A 468 12.92 0.03 -36.75
C VAL A 468 12.35 0.25 -35.35
N ALA A 469 12.64 -0.65 -34.40
CA ALA A 469 12.29 -0.50 -33.00
C ALA A 469 13.27 -1.29 -32.11
N ARG A 470 13.39 -0.88 -30.84
CA ARG A 470 14.29 -1.47 -29.84
C ARG A 470 13.62 -1.54 -28.47
N GLY A 471 14.00 -2.53 -27.68
CA GLY A 471 13.64 -2.72 -26.29
C GLY A 471 14.81 -3.31 -25.49
N HIS A 472 14.78 -3.10 -24.18
CA HIS A 472 15.75 -3.63 -23.23
C HIS A 472 15.05 -3.83 -21.87
N GLY A 473 15.72 -4.49 -20.93
CA GLY A 473 15.25 -4.65 -19.56
C GLY A 473 15.48 -3.40 -18.72
N GLN A 474 15.46 -3.54 -17.40
CA GLN A 474 15.69 -2.43 -16.45
C GLN A 474 16.63 -2.85 -15.32
N ASP A 475 17.64 -3.65 -15.65
CA ASP A 475 18.51 -4.30 -14.66
C ASP A 475 17.66 -5.07 -13.63
N ALA A 476 16.73 -5.89 -14.15
CA ALA A 476 15.76 -6.64 -13.34
C ALA A 476 15.34 -7.97 -13.98
N GLU A 477 15.18 -9.02 -13.18
CA GLU A 477 14.61 -10.32 -13.57
C GLU A 477 13.07 -10.28 -13.79
N HIS A 478 12.51 -9.06 -13.87
CA HIS A 478 11.11 -8.85 -14.19
C HIS A 478 10.95 -8.57 -15.68
N LEU A 479 10.19 -9.41 -16.37
CA LEU A 479 9.81 -9.19 -17.77
C LEU A 479 8.66 -8.17 -17.84
N GLY A 480 9.03 -6.90 -17.91
CA GLY A 480 8.09 -5.78 -18.08
C GLY A 480 7.61 -5.65 -19.53
N GLN A 481 6.46 -5.01 -19.73
CA GLN A 481 5.90 -4.85 -21.07
C GLN A 481 6.68 -3.81 -21.91
N VAL A 482 6.99 -4.18 -23.15
CA VAL A 482 7.44 -3.29 -24.21
C VAL A 482 6.40 -3.31 -25.32
N ALA A 483 6.07 -2.14 -25.86
CA ALA A 483 5.13 -2.01 -26.96
C ALA A 483 5.67 -1.07 -28.03
N TRP A 484 5.57 -1.48 -29.28
CA TRP A 484 5.96 -0.69 -30.45
C TRP A 484 4.73 -0.43 -31.33
N ASP A 485 4.56 0.83 -31.74
CA ASP A 485 3.65 1.18 -32.82
C ASP A 485 4.28 0.72 -34.14
N VAL A 486 3.55 -0.13 -34.85
CA VAL A 486 3.98 -0.75 -36.11
C VAL A 486 2.92 -0.57 -37.19
N ALA A 487 1.97 0.35 -37.01
CA ALA A 487 0.90 0.59 -37.97
C ALA A 487 1.43 0.91 -39.38
N GLY A 488 2.53 1.68 -39.46
CA GLY A 488 3.21 2.01 -40.71
C GLY A 488 3.98 0.85 -41.36
N LEU A 489 4.15 -0.26 -40.66
CA LEU A 489 4.86 -1.45 -41.12
C LEU A 489 3.91 -2.55 -41.61
N ARG A 490 2.60 -2.31 -41.60
CA ARG A 490 1.59 -3.31 -41.94
C ARG A 490 1.83 -3.88 -43.36
N GLY A 491 1.82 -5.20 -43.48
CA GLY A 491 2.08 -5.94 -44.72
C GLY A 491 3.56 -6.16 -45.03
N GLN A 492 4.49 -5.61 -44.25
CA GLN A 492 5.93 -5.86 -44.40
C GLN A 492 6.35 -7.12 -43.62
N THR A 493 7.42 -7.74 -44.07
CA THR A 493 8.06 -8.88 -43.38
C THR A 493 9.11 -8.36 -42.40
N ALA A 494 9.08 -8.84 -41.16
CA ALA A 494 9.99 -8.46 -40.10
C ALA A 494 10.70 -9.66 -39.47
N HIS A 495 11.78 -9.37 -38.73
CA HIS A 495 12.48 -10.31 -37.84
C HIS A 495 12.62 -9.69 -36.46
N LEU A 496 12.67 -10.54 -35.44
CA LEU A 496 13.06 -10.16 -34.09
C LEU A 496 14.53 -10.56 -33.88
N ARG A 497 15.35 -9.61 -33.48
CA ARG A 497 16.74 -9.84 -33.06
C ARG A 497 16.81 -9.73 -31.55
N ILE A 498 17.40 -10.72 -30.89
CA ILE A 498 17.73 -10.70 -29.46
C ILE A 498 19.25 -10.80 -29.38
N TRP A 499 19.91 -9.94 -28.62
CA TRP A 499 21.36 -9.98 -28.50
C TRP A 499 21.83 -9.72 -27.08
N ASP A 500 22.99 -10.29 -26.79
CA ASP A 500 23.72 -10.15 -25.56
C ASP A 500 25.21 -10.06 -25.89
N ALA A 501 25.83 -8.93 -25.59
CA ALA A 501 27.23 -8.64 -25.86
C ALA A 501 27.98 -8.12 -24.63
N ALA A 502 27.37 -8.20 -23.43
CA ALA A 502 27.99 -7.73 -22.19
C ALA A 502 28.38 -8.92 -21.30
N SER A 503 29.57 -8.86 -20.70
CA SER A 503 30.04 -9.90 -19.75
C SER A 503 30.07 -9.43 -18.29
N GLY A 504 29.51 -8.24 -18.01
CA GLY A 504 29.43 -7.65 -16.66
C GLY A 504 28.10 -7.96 -15.99
N GLY A 505 27.90 -7.47 -14.75
CA GLY A 505 26.60 -7.62 -14.08
C GLY A 505 25.46 -7.07 -14.93
N TRP A 506 24.36 -7.82 -15.04
CA TRP A 506 23.24 -7.56 -15.96
C TRP A 506 23.57 -7.69 -17.45
N GLY A 507 24.66 -8.37 -17.78
CA GLY A 507 24.97 -8.85 -19.12
C GLY A 507 24.09 -10.03 -19.51
N HIS A 508 22.77 -9.82 -19.50
CA HIS A 508 21.79 -10.76 -20.03
C HIS A 508 20.48 -10.06 -20.40
N ILE A 509 19.67 -10.71 -21.24
CA ILE A 509 18.33 -10.25 -21.62
C ILE A 509 17.32 -11.39 -21.45
N LEU A 510 16.14 -11.03 -20.98
CA LEU A 510 14.97 -11.90 -20.93
C LEU A 510 13.95 -11.41 -21.96
N VAL A 511 13.38 -12.31 -22.77
CA VAL A 511 12.33 -11.94 -23.74
C VAL A 511 11.22 -12.98 -23.71
N ASP A 512 9.98 -12.51 -23.70
CA ASP A 512 8.81 -13.37 -23.68
C ASP A 512 7.59 -12.75 -24.37
N ASP A 513 6.58 -13.58 -24.66
CA ASP A 513 5.23 -13.23 -25.10
C ASP A 513 5.17 -12.19 -26.23
N VAL A 514 5.90 -12.45 -27.32
CA VAL A 514 5.89 -11.58 -28.48
C VAL A 514 4.57 -11.77 -29.24
N ARG A 515 3.76 -10.71 -29.31
CA ARG A 515 2.43 -10.71 -29.91
C ARG A 515 2.26 -9.59 -30.93
N ILE A 516 1.54 -9.88 -32.00
CA ILE A 516 1.00 -8.88 -32.91
C ILE A 516 -0.46 -8.62 -32.55
N CYS A 517 -0.80 -7.35 -32.32
CA CYS A 517 -2.13 -6.90 -31.94
C CYS A 517 -2.76 -6.03 -33.05
N PRO A 518 -4.10 -6.03 -33.19
CA PRO A 518 -4.83 -5.31 -34.23
C PRO A 518 -4.41 -3.85 -34.40
#